data_AF-A0A347SUC3-F1
#
_entry.id   AF-A0A347SUC3-F1
#
_cell.length_a   1.000
_cell.length_b   1.000
_cell.length_c   1.000
_cell.angle_alpha   90.00
_cell.angle_beta   90.00
_cell.angle_gamma   90.00
#
_symmetry.space_group_name_H-M   'P 1'
#
loop_
_entity.id
_entity.type
_entity.pdbx_description
1 polymer ?
#
loop_
_entity_poly.entity_id
_entity_poly.type
_entity_poly.pdbx_seq_one_letter_code
_entity_poly.pdbx_strand_id
1 'polypeptide(L)' 'MSWLPGAATSKLGVFIGRMVDPFLGIFDRFIPPILGISFSPIFAFIVLDLLARFIGMIF' A
#
# COMPACT_ATOMS: atom_id res chain seq x y z
N MET A 1 -3.76 -2.12 7.90
CA MET A 1 -2.79 -1.23 8.62
C MET A 1 -2.08 -1.95 9.78
N SER A 2 -1.46 -3.10 9.55
CA SER A 2 -0.76 -3.84 10.62
C SER A 2 0.62 -3.27 10.99
N TRP A 3 1.15 -2.33 10.21
CA TRP A 3 2.51 -1.80 10.35
C TRP A 3 2.62 -0.62 11.31
N LEU A 4 1.49 0.05 11.60
CA LEU A 4 1.46 1.23 12.45
C LEU A 4 0.53 0.97 13.64
N PRO A 5 1.08 0.58 14.82
CA PRO A 5 0.28 0.29 16.01
C PRO A 5 -0.53 1.53 16.41
N GLY A 6 -1.84 1.34 16.64
CA GLY A 6 -2.79 2.41 16.97
C GLY A 6 -3.35 3.20 15.78
N ALA A 7 -2.76 3.11 14.58
CA ALA A 7 -3.32 3.77 13.40
C ALA A 7 -4.61 3.08 12.93
N ALA A 8 -4.64 1.74 12.95
CA ALA A 8 -5.80 0.95 12.54
C ALA A 8 -7.09 1.30 13.31
N THR A 9 -6.96 1.72 14.57
CA THR A 9 -8.08 2.12 15.44
C THR A 9 -8.29 3.63 15.53
N SER A 10 -7.35 4.45 15.02
CA SER A 10 -7.50 5.90 14.98
C SER A 10 -8.50 6.33 13.91
N LYS A 11 -9.28 7.39 14.17
CA LYS A 11 -10.23 7.94 13.18
C LYS A 11 -9.54 8.32 11.86
N LEU A 12 -8.34 8.89 11.95
CA LEU A 12 -7.51 9.24 10.80
C LEU A 12 -7.07 7.99 10.02
N GLY A 13 -6.60 6.96 10.70
CA GLY A 13 -6.12 5.74 10.05
C GLY A 13 -7.25 4.92 9.44
N VAL A 14 -8.46 4.91 10.01
CA VAL A 14 -9.65 4.34 9.35
C VAL A 14 -10.01 5.11 8.08
N PHE A 15 -9.92 6.44 8.10
CA PHE A 15 -10.20 7.27 6.94
C PHE A 15 -9.18 7.04 5.81
N ILE A 16 -7.87 7.10 6.13
CA ILE A 16 -6.79 6.83 5.19
C ILE A 16 -6.88 5.37 4.68
N GLY A 17 -7.14 4.42 5.58
CA GLY A 17 -7.28 2.99 5.25
C GLY A 17 -8.34 2.76 4.19
N ARG A 18 -9.51 3.39 4.29
CA ARG A 18 -10.56 3.28 3.25
C ARG A 18 -10.11 3.73 1.86
N MET A 19 -9.19 4.69 1.77
CA MET A 19 -8.65 5.16 0.48
C MET A 19 -7.53 4.25 -0.04
N VAL A 20 -6.71 3.72 0.85
CA VAL A 20 -5.46 3.03 0.51
C VAL A 20 -5.64 1.50 0.43
N ASP A 21 -6.53 0.92 1.24
CA ASP A 21 -6.83 -0.52 1.27
C ASP A 21 -7.29 -1.08 -0.09
N PRO A 22 -8.09 -0.40 -0.94
CA PRO A 22 -8.43 -0.88 -2.27
C PRO A 22 -7.20 -1.06 -3.18
N PHE A 23 -6.24 -0.15 -3.08
CA PHE A 23 -5.00 -0.20 -3.85
C PHE A 23 -4.03 -1.24 -3.28
N LEU A 24 -3.83 -1.26 -1.96
CA LEU A 24 -2.98 -2.26 -1.29
C LEU A 24 -3.54 -3.68 -1.42
N GLY A 25 -4.86 -3.82 -1.45
CA GLY A 25 -5.55 -5.10 -1.62
C GLY A 25 -5.26 -5.78 -2.96
N ILE A 26 -4.83 -5.02 -3.98
CA ILE A 26 -4.32 -5.60 -5.23
C ILE A 26 -3.04 -6.38 -4.95
N PHE A 27 -2.11 -5.79 -4.19
CA PHE A 27 -0.83 -6.38 -3.84
C PHE A 27 -0.97 -7.51 -2.80
N ASP A 28 -1.87 -7.36 -1.82
CA ASP A 28 -2.11 -8.39 -0.79
C ASP A 28 -2.61 -9.72 -1.39
N ARG A 29 -3.23 -9.69 -2.58
CA ARG A 29 -3.65 -10.91 -3.30
C ARG A 29 -2.48 -11.68 -3.90
N PHE A 30 -1.39 -11.01 -4.24
CA PHE A 30 -0.20 -11.62 -4.85
C PHE A 30 0.93 -11.83 -3.84
N ILE A 31 0.99 -10.99 -2.81
CA ILE A 31 2.06 -10.95 -1.82
C ILE A 31 1.42 -11.24 -0.46
N PRO A 32 1.51 -12.49 0.04
CA PRO A 32 0.94 -12.83 1.32
C PRO A 32 1.62 -12.02 2.45
N PRO A 33 0.86 -11.59 3.48
CA PRO A 33 1.43 -10.92 4.63
C PRO A 33 2.36 -11.87 5.39
N ILE A 34 3.57 -11.41 5.73
CA ILE A 34 4.52 -12.19 6.53
C ILE A 34 4.35 -11.75 7.98
N LEU A 35 4.13 -12.69 8.90
CA LEU A 35 3.92 -12.41 10.33
C LEU A 35 2.78 -11.41 10.62
N GLY A 36 1.72 -11.40 9.80
CA GLY A 36 0.58 -10.48 9.93
C GLY A 36 0.85 -9.05 9.43
N ILE A 37 2.03 -8.81 8.86
CA ILE A 37 2.50 -7.52 8.35
C ILE A 37 2.47 -7.58 6.80
N SER A 38 1.62 -6.75 6.16
CA SER A 38 1.43 -6.72 4.69
C SER A 38 2.54 -6.02 3.93
N PHE A 39 3.30 -6.70 3.06
CA PHE A 39 4.41 -6.08 2.30
C PHE A 39 3.95 -5.18 1.14
N SER A 40 2.64 -5.14 0.91
CA SER A 40 1.95 -4.35 -0.10
C SER A 40 2.36 -2.87 -0.20
N PRO A 41 2.59 -2.11 0.89
CA PRO A 41 3.02 -0.72 0.79
C PRO A 41 4.38 -0.54 0.11
N ILE A 42 5.32 -1.46 0.33
CA ILE A 42 6.65 -1.41 -0.28
C ILE A 42 6.52 -1.58 -1.79
N PHE A 43 5.76 -2.58 -2.23
CA PHE A 43 5.53 -2.84 -3.65
C PHE A 43 4.69 -1.75 -4.32
N ALA A 44 3.73 -1.18 -3.61
CA ALA A 44 2.99 0.00 -4.06
C ALA A 44 3.93 1.17 -4.40
N PHE A 45 4.92 1.46 -3.56
CA PHE A 45 5.92 2.49 -3.85
C PHE A 45 6.82 2.13 -5.04
N ILE A 46 7.26 0.87 -5.14
CA ILE A 46 8.08 0.39 -6.26
C ILE A 46 7.32 0.55 -7.58
N VAL A 47 6.05 0.13 -7.63
CA VAL A 47 5.21 0.26 -8.83
C VAL A 47 4.96 1.72 -9.17
N LEU A 48 4.73 2.58 -8.18
CA LEU A 48 4.54 4.01 -8.40
C LEU A 48 5.79 4.67 -9.01
N ASP A 49 6.99 4.35 -8.49
CA ASP A 49 8.26 4.85 -9.03
C ASP A 49 8.49 4.37 -10.47
N LEU A 50 8.22 3.08 -10.75
CA LEU A 50 8.29 2.52 -12.09
C LEU A 50 7.32 3.20 -13.07
N LEU A 51 6.07 3.43 -12.65
CA LEU A 51 5.08 4.13 -13.47
C LEU A 51 5.50 5.57 -13.74
N ALA A 52 6.00 6.29 -12.73
CA ALA A 52 6.47 7.66 -12.89
C ALA A 52 7.64 7.75 -13.90
N ARG A 53 8.61 6.85 -13.80
CA ARG A 53 9.74 6.76 -14.75
C ARG A 53 9.27 6.41 -16.15
N PHE A 54 8.32 5.47 -16.28
CA PHE A 54 7.78 5.07 -17.57
C PHE A 54 7.01 6.20 -18.25
N ILE A 55 6.19 6.93 -17.49
CA ILE A 55 5.51 8.14 -17.98
C ILE A 55 6.54 9.17 -18.42
N GLY A 56 7.58 9.44 -17.62
CA GLY A 56 8.66 10.36 -17.99
C GLY A 56 9.55 9.90 -19.15
N MET A 57 9.44 8.64 -19.58
CA MET A 57 10.09 8.15 -20.81
C MET A 57 9.22 8.37 -22.05
N ILE A 58 7.89 8.40 -21.88
CA ILE A 58 6.92 8.53 -22.98
C ILE A 58 6.74 9.98 -23.41
N PHE A 59 6.80 10.92 -22.46
CA PHE A 59 6.64 12.36 -22.70
C PHE A 59 8.01 13.06 -22.70
#